data_AF-A0A662MCH4-F1
#
_entry.id   AF-A0A662MCH4-F1
#
_cell.length_a   1.000
_cell.length_b   1.000
_cell.length_c   1.000
_cell.angle_alpha   90.00
_cell.angle_beta   90.00
_cell.angle_gamma   90.00
#
_symmetry.space_group_name_H-M   'P 1'
#
loop_
_entity.id
_entity.type
_entity.pdbx_description
1 polymer ?
#
loop_
_entity_poly.entity_id
_entity_poly.type
_entity_poly.pdbx_seq_one_letter_code
_entity_poly.pdbx_strand_id
1 'polypeptide(L)'
;MSNETNLGRLVYSSIEDILGGEDLILEVARDMVKDELKAKVKKTLDQNPELKAEIKEALTQYYEAKVKQTLAAMKIAKASVHLGLKTVPKELQDEVTEEVEREITRIIDDTL
;
A
#
# COMPACT_ATOMS: atom_id res chain seq x y z
N MET A 1 0.23 -15.87 -23.12
CA MET A 1 0.03 -16.22 -21.68
C MET A 1 -0.83 -15.15 -21.05
N SER A 2 -2.17 -15.31 -21.08
CA SER A 2 -3.11 -14.23 -20.66
C SER A 2 -4.37 -14.76 -19.95
N ASN A 3 -4.37 -16.03 -19.51
CA ASN A 3 -5.58 -16.69 -19.01
C ASN A 3 -5.73 -16.71 -17.48
N GLU A 4 -4.68 -16.42 -16.70
CA GLU A 4 -4.76 -16.57 -15.23
C GLU A 4 -5.28 -15.32 -14.51
N THR A 5 -5.05 -14.13 -15.04
CA THR A 5 -5.60 -12.86 -14.49
C THR A 5 -7.08 -12.65 -14.83
N ASN A 6 -7.58 -13.31 -15.89
CA ASN A 6 -8.98 -13.21 -16.30
C ASN A 6 -9.92 -14.04 -15.43
N LEU A 7 -9.46 -15.16 -14.87
CA LEU A 7 -10.32 -16.09 -14.13
C LEU A 7 -10.84 -15.47 -12.82
N GLY A 8 -9.95 -14.84 -12.05
CA GLY A 8 -10.34 -14.19 -10.79
C GLY A 8 -11.33 -13.05 -11.01
N ARG A 9 -11.14 -12.27 -12.08
CA ARG A 9 -12.02 -11.15 -12.45
C ARG A 9 -13.38 -11.63 -12.95
N LEU A 10 -13.40 -12.69 -13.75
CA LEU A 10 -14.61 -13.31 -14.28
C LEU A 10 -15.46 -13.95 -13.17
N VAL A 11 -14.82 -14.59 -12.19
CA VAL A 11 -15.49 -15.15 -11.01
C VAL A 11 -16.02 -14.03 -10.12
N TYR A 12 -15.26 -12.96 -9.92
CA TYR A 12 -15.69 -11.81 -9.13
C TYR A 12 -16.95 -11.14 -9.68
N SER A 13 -16.96 -10.83 -10.98
CA SER A 13 -18.10 -10.17 -11.63
C SER A 13 -19.34 -11.06 -11.65
N SER A 14 -19.16 -12.37 -11.87
CA SER A 14 -20.27 -13.32 -11.92
C SER A 14 -20.94 -13.51 -10.55
N ILE A 15 -20.19 -13.41 -9.45
CA ILE A 15 -20.72 -13.52 -8.09
C ILE A 15 -21.47 -12.23 -7.68
N GLU A 16 -20.96 -11.07 -8.10
CA GLU A 16 -21.56 -9.75 -7.85
C GLU A 16 -22.93 -9.61 -8.54
N ASP A 17 -23.07 -10.15 -9.76
CA ASP A 17 -24.31 -10.11 -10.53
C ASP A 17 -25.42 -11.06 -10.00
N ILE A 18 -25.05 -12.14 -9.29
CA ILE A 18 -26.00 -13.17 -8.81
C ILE A 18 -26.53 -12.86 -7.40
N LEU A 19 -25.75 -12.15 -6.57
CA LEU A 19 -26.02 -11.97 -5.14
C LEU A 19 -26.37 -10.53 -4.75
N GLY A 20 -27.06 -9.80 -5.63
CA GLY A 20 -27.38 -8.37 -5.49
C GLY A 20 -28.31 -7.95 -4.33
N GLY A 21 -28.20 -8.58 -3.16
CA GLY A 21 -28.98 -8.21 -1.96
C GLY A 21 -28.45 -8.73 -0.62
N GLU A 22 -27.46 -9.62 -0.56
CA GLU A 22 -26.94 -10.16 0.72
C GLU A 22 -25.42 -9.99 0.81
N ASP A 23 -24.98 -8.81 1.28
CA ASP A 23 -23.57 -8.45 1.49
C ASP A 23 -22.78 -9.53 2.24
N LEU A 24 -23.41 -10.19 3.21
CA LEU A 24 -22.77 -11.24 4.01
C LEU A 24 -22.42 -12.48 3.15
N ILE A 25 -23.26 -12.88 2.20
CA ILE A 25 -22.96 -14.02 1.32
C ILE A 25 -21.86 -13.64 0.33
N LEU A 26 -21.89 -12.40 -0.17
CA LEU A 26 -20.85 -11.89 -1.06
C LEU A 26 -19.49 -11.83 -0.35
N GLU A 27 -19.46 -11.43 0.92
CA GLU A 27 -18.25 -11.41 1.74
C GLU A 27 -17.71 -12.82 2.00
N VAL A 28 -18.58 -13.78 2.35
CA VAL A 28 -18.19 -15.17 2.54
C VAL A 28 -17.68 -15.79 1.25
N ALA A 29 -18.34 -15.57 0.12
CA ALA A 29 -17.86 -16.01 -1.19
C ALA A 29 -16.51 -15.36 -1.56
N ARG A 30 -16.40 -14.06 -1.27
CA ARG A 30 -15.19 -13.26 -1.05
C ARG A 30 -14.02 -14.07 -0.53
N ASP A 31 -14.20 -14.47 0.71
CA ASP A 31 -13.14 -15.05 1.51
C ASP A 31 -12.85 -16.49 1.13
N MET A 32 -13.88 -17.27 0.74
CA MET A 32 -13.70 -18.60 0.18
C MET A 32 -12.81 -18.59 -1.07
N VAL A 33 -13.07 -17.68 -2.02
CA VAL A 33 -12.26 -17.54 -3.24
C VAL A 33 -10.83 -17.11 -2.92
N LYS A 34 -10.66 -16.16 -1.98
CA LYS A 34 -9.32 -15.75 -1.52
C LYS A 34 -8.55 -16.91 -0.92
N ASP A 35 -9.19 -17.72 -0.08
CA ASP A 35 -8.52 -18.83 0.60
C ASP A 35 -8.12 -19.95 -0.36
N GLU A 36 -8.97 -20.23 -1.35
CA GLU A 36 -8.62 -21.19 -2.40
C GLU A 36 -7.46 -20.69 -3.28
N LEU A 37 -7.45 -19.40 -3.64
CA LEU A 37 -6.32 -18.77 -4.33
C LEU A 37 -5.04 -18.85 -3.51
N LYS A 38 -5.09 -18.49 -2.22
CA LYS A 38 -3.93 -18.59 -1.32
C LYS A 38 -3.41 -20.03 -1.26
N ALA A 39 -4.30 -21.01 -1.11
CA ALA A 39 -3.93 -22.42 -1.03
C ALA A 39 -3.25 -22.88 -2.33
N LYS A 40 -3.79 -22.49 -3.48
CA LYS A 40 -3.22 -22.81 -4.79
C LYS A 40 -1.85 -22.18 -4.99
N VAL A 41 -1.71 -20.88 -4.72
CA VAL A 41 -0.44 -20.16 -4.80
C VAL A 41 0.59 -20.79 -3.86
N LYS A 42 0.22 -21.03 -2.60
CA LYS A 42 1.13 -21.65 -1.62
C LYS A 42 1.61 -23.02 -2.08
N LYS A 43 0.70 -23.87 -2.57
CA LYS A 43 1.05 -25.20 -3.10
C LYS A 43 2.03 -25.10 -4.27
N THR A 44 1.80 -24.19 -5.22
CA THR A 44 2.71 -23.97 -6.35
C THR A 44 4.09 -23.50 -5.90
N LEU A 45 4.17 -22.61 -4.90
CA LEU A 45 5.44 -22.12 -4.36
C LEU A 45 6.19 -23.18 -3.54
N ASP A 46 5.47 -24.01 -2.77
CA ASP A 46 6.09 -25.10 -2.01
C ASP A 46 6.64 -26.19 -2.93
N GLN A 47 6.04 -26.38 -4.10
CA GLN A 47 6.53 -27.30 -5.14
C GLN A 47 7.71 -26.73 -5.94
N ASN A 48 7.94 -25.41 -5.90
CA ASN A 48 9.00 -24.73 -6.67
C ASN A 48 9.80 -23.78 -5.75
N PRO A 49 10.79 -24.30 -4.99
CA PRO A 49 11.55 -23.51 -4.03
C PRO A 49 12.29 -22.32 -4.64
N GLU A 50 12.75 -22.46 -5.88
CA GLU A 50 13.44 -21.40 -6.63
C GLU A 50 12.49 -20.23 -6.96
N LEU A 51 11.31 -20.53 -7.51
CA LEU A 51 10.26 -19.54 -7.77
C LEU A 51 9.81 -18.84 -6.47
N LYS A 52 9.74 -19.58 -5.37
CA LYS A 52 9.42 -19.03 -4.05
C LYS A 52 10.49 -18.05 -3.56
N ALA A 53 11.76 -18.36 -3.79
CA ALA A 53 12.87 -17.47 -3.45
C ALA A 53 12.85 -16.21 -4.32
N GLU A 54 12.66 -16.36 -5.63
CA GLU A 54 12.57 -15.25 -6.59
C GLU A 54 11.43 -14.28 -6.25
N ILE A 55 10.22 -14.79 -5.98
CA ILE A 55 9.08 -13.94 -5.59
C ILE A 55 9.34 -13.24 -4.26
N LYS A 56 9.93 -13.93 -3.28
CA LYS A 56 10.26 -13.32 -1.99
C LYS A 56 11.28 -12.19 -2.16
N GLU A 57 12.29 -12.40 -2.99
CA GLU A 57 13.29 -11.39 -3.30
C GLU A 57 12.67 -10.20 -4.02
N ALA A 58 11.88 -10.44 -5.06
CA ALA A 58 11.19 -9.39 -5.80
C ALA A 58 10.27 -8.55 -4.90
N LEU A 59 9.51 -9.20 -4.01
CA LEU A 59 8.67 -8.50 -3.03
C LEU A 59 9.52 -7.67 -2.06
N THR A 60 10.63 -8.22 -1.57
CA THR A 60 11.55 -7.50 -0.68
C THR A 60 12.08 -6.25 -1.36
N GLN A 61 12.60 -6.38 -2.59
CA GLN A 61 13.10 -5.25 -3.36
C GLN A 61 12.01 -4.21 -3.64
N TYR A 62 10.78 -4.65 -3.98
CA TYR A 62 9.64 -3.77 -4.18
C TYR A 62 9.30 -2.96 -2.92
N TYR A 63 9.21 -3.61 -1.76
CA TYR A 63 8.90 -2.93 -0.50
C TYR A 63 10.03 -2.00 -0.06
N GLU A 64 11.29 -2.40 -0.20
CA GLU A 64 12.42 -1.51 0.05
C GLU A 64 12.40 -0.26 -0.83
N ALA A 65 12.13 -0.43 -2.13
CA ALA A 65 11.99 0.68 -3.05
C ALA A 65 10.81 1.58 -2.66
N LYS A 66 9.67 1.00 -2.27
CA LYS A 66 8.48 1.73 -1.86
C LYS A 66 8.70 2.53 -0.57
N VAL A 67 9.40 1.96 0.40
CA VAL A 67 9.80 2.63 1.65
C VAL A 67 10.73 3.80 1.33
N LYS A 68 11.77 3.58 0.52
CA LYS A 68 12.70 4.65 0.11
C LYS A 68 11.97 5.78 -0.63
N GLN A 69 11.05 5.44 -1.54
CA GLN A 69 10.22 6.41 -2.25
C GLN A 69 9.38 7.25 -1.28
N THR A 70 8.71 6.59 -0.33
CA THR A 70 7.85 7.27 0.66
C THR A 70 8.67 8.20 1.54
N LEU A 71 9.83 7.73 2.04
CA LEU A 71 10.75 8.55 2.82
C LEU A 71 11.27 9.76 2.03
N ALA A 72 11.61 9.57 0.75
CA ALA A 72 12.04 10.69 -0.10
C ALA A 72 10.92 11.72 -0.28
N ALA A 73 9.69 11.28 -0.51
CA ALA A 73 8.53 12.17 -0.60
C ALA A 73 8.30 12.96 0.69
N MET A 74 8.41 12.32 1.86
CA MET A 74 8.32 13.01 3.16
C MET A 74 9.42 14.06 3.35
N LYS A 75 10.67 13.75 2.96
CA LYS A 75 11.77 14.73 3.02
C LYS A 75 11.49 15.94 2.13
N ILE A 76 10.96 15.72 0.92
CA ILE A 76 10.56 16.80 0.01
C ILE A 76 9.44 17.63 0.64
N ALA A 77 8.41 17.00 1.23
CA ALA A 77 7.33 17.70 1.90
C ALA A 77 7.85 18.57 3.06
N LYS A 78 8.69 18.02 3.94
CA LYS A 78 9.33 18.76 5.03
C LYS A 78 10.13 19.96 4.52
N ALA A 79 10.96 19.75 3.49
CA ALA A 79 11.75 20.83 2.90
C ALA A 79 10.87 21.94 2.28
N SER A 80 9.74 21.55 1.66
CA SER A 80 8.79 22.48 1.05
C SER A 80 8.08 23.34 2.10
N VAL A 81 7.70 22.75 3.24
CA VAL A 81 7.11 23.52 4.34
C VAL A 81 8.15 24.46 4.96
N HIS A 82 9.38 24.00 5.19
CA HIS A 82 10.46 24.87 5.68
C HIS A 82 10.71 26.05 4.76
N LEU A 83 10.69 25.80 3.45
CA LEU A 83 10.79 26.86 2.45
C LEU A 83 9.62 27.86 2.59
N GLY A 84 8.38 27.38 2.70
CA GLY A 84 7.20 28.23 2.88
C GLY A 84 7.26 29.08 4.15
N LEU A 85 7.69 28.50 5.28
CA LEU A 85 7.90 29.20 6.55
C LEU A 85 8.99 30.27 6.45
N LYS A 86 10.03 30.06 5.64
CA LYS A 86 11.07 31.08 5.42
C LYS A 86 10.62 32.23 4.53
N THR A 87 9.58 32.02 3.72
CA THR A 87 9.05 33.04 2.81
C THR A 87 7.95 33.91 3.41
N VAL A 88 7.40 33.54 4.58
CA VAL A 88 6.42 34.39 5.27
C VAL A 88 7.07 35.59 5.96
N PRO A 89 6.35 36.71 6.14
CA PRO A 89 6.83 37.90 6.84
C PRO A 89 7.30 37.59 8.26
N LYS A 90 8.35 38.29 8.73
CA LYS A 90 8.99 38.03 10.02
C LYS A 90 8.05 38.16 11.21
N GLU A 91 7.02 39.02 11.12
CA GLU A 91 6.04 39.20 12.19
C GLU A 91 5.22 37.93 12.49
N LEU A 92 5.10 37.01 11.53
CA LEU A 92 4.34 35.76 11.66
C LEU A 92 5.24 34.52 11.72
N GLN A 93 6.55 34.70 11.53
CA GLN A 93 7.49 33.60 11.36
C GLN A 93 7.75 32.88 12.68
N ASP A 94 7.87 33.62 13.79
CA ASP A 94 8.24 33.05 15.09
C ASP A 94 7.10 32.24 15.72
N GLU A 95 5.84 32.66 15.59
CA GLU A 95 4.68 31.91 16.11
C GLU A 95 4.40 30.63 15.30
N VAL A 96 4.50 30.70 13.97
CA VAL A 96 4.07 29.60 13.09
C VAL A 96 5.17 28.55 12.89
N THR A 97 6.45 28.94 12.98
CA THR A 97 7.56 28.02 12.69
C THR A 97 7.67 26.91 13.74
N GLU A 98 7.59 27.22 15.04
CA GLU A 98 7.73 26.21 16.09
C GLU A 98 6.60 25.19 16.09
N GLU A 99 5.36 25.61 15.85
CA GLU A 99 4.20 24.72 15.86
C GLU A 99 4.21 23.78 14.65
N VAL A 100 4.51 24.32 13.46
CA VAL A 100 4.56 23.55 12.21
C VAL A 100 5.75 22.59 12.17
N GLU A 101 6.93 22.98 12.65
CA GLU A 101 8.09 22.08 12.72
C GLU A 101 7.87 20.90 13.67
N ARG A 102 7.19 21.15 14.80
CA ARG A 102 6.86 20.13 15.79
C ARG A 102 5.84 19.13 15.24
N GLU A 103 4.83 19.62 14.54
CA GLU A 103 3.80 18.76 13.93
C GLU A 103 4.36 17.89 12.79
N ILE A 104 5.21 18.46 11.92
CA ILE A 104 5.85 17.71 10.83
C ILE A 104 6.76 16.61 11.38
N THR A 105 7.51 16.90 12.45
CA THR A 105 8.38 15.90 13.07
C THR A 105 7.57 14.75 13.65
N ARG A 106 6.45 15.05 14.33
CA ARG A 106 5.54 14.02 14.85
C ARG A 106 4.98 13.13 13.74
N ILE A 107 4.48 13.71 12.66
CA ILE A 107 3.89 12.94 11.54
C ILE A 107 4.94 12.02 10.90
N ILE A 108 6.19 12.48 10.77
CA ILE A 108 7.28 11.66 10.22
C ILE A 108 7.60 10.50 11.16
N ASP A 109 7.68 10.75 12.46
CA ASP A 109 8.01 9.73 13.46
C ASP A 109 6.88 8.72 13.66
N ASP A 110 5.61 9.13 13.56
CA ASP A 110 4.45 8.24 13.68
C ASP A 110 4.21 7.35 12.43
N THR A 111 4.78 7.72 11.28
CA THR A 111 4.57 6.99 10.01
C THR A 111 5.72 6.01 9.67
N LEU A 112 6.85 6.07 10.39
CA LEU A 112 8.03 5.21 10.21
C LEU A 112 8.14 4.14 11.29
#